data_AF-A0A847WLR1-F1
#
_entry.id   AF-A0A847WLR1-F1
#
_cell.length_a   1.000
_cell.length_b   1.000
_cell.length_c   1.000
_cell.angle_alpha   90.00
_cell.angle_beta   90.00
_cell.angle_gamma   90.00
#
_symmetry.space_group_name_H-M   'P 1'
#
loop_
_entity.id
_entity.type
_entity.pdbx_description
1 polymer ?
#
loop_
_entity_poly.entity_id
_entity_poly.type
_entity_poly.pdbx_seq_one_letter_code
_entity_poly.pdbx_strand_id
1 'polypeptide(L)'
;MNSLKDMAKYGINTTRRGIVKKVLKYIPGFRSGVTWKKVIASIYYILAVIFGLMMGFGYFLLAIGYFLLVCSIVDLILHKKKNMPIKQPIIAIVIAFALMVTGSSLPVEGLDTQTTKEPEEQVATTVEDEPEDIEEGEIDEIEELEVAEEPEEIVEEPKETLSQQNAVGKAKSYLDYTSFSKSGLVEQLEYEGFSNEDATYAVNKLDVNWKEQAVKKTNSYLDYTSFSRDGLIKQL
;
A
#
# COMPACT_ATOMS: atom_id res chain seq x y z
N MET A 1 -65.82 18.70 18.34
CA MET A 1 -65.34 18.02 17.11
C MET A 1 -64.14 18.78 16.50
N ASN A 2 -63.09 19.03 17.30
CA ASN A 2 -61.90 19.80 16.88
C ASN A 2 -60.55 19.11 17.13
N SER A 3 -60.48 17.90 17.72
CA SER A 3 -59.17 17.33 18.06
C SER A 3 -58.47 16.58 16.92
N LEU A 4 -59.17 16.22 15.83
CA LEU A 4 -58.56 15.48 14.72
C LEU A 4 -57.87 16.38 13.68
N LYS A 5 -58.25 17.67 13.58
CA LYS A 5 -57.56 18.63 12.70
C LYS A 5 -56.29 19.19 13.36
N ASP A 6 -56.26 19.29 14.69
CA ASP A 6 -55.10 19.80 15.42
C ASP A 6 -53.95 18.77 15.52
N MET A 7 -54.26 17.46 15.48
CA MET A 7 -53.23 16.41 15.44
C MET A 7 -52.47 16.34 14.11
N ALA A 8 -53.05 16.84 13.01
CA ALA A 8 -52.35 16.96 11.72
C ALA A 8 -51.37 18.14 11.70
N LYS A 9 -51.52 19.13 12.59
CA LYS A 9 -50.62 20.28 12.71
C LYS A 9 -49.35 19.97 13.49
N TYR A 10 -49.40 18.97 14.38
CA TYR A 10 -48.25 18.38 15.08
C TYR A 10 -47.81 17.03 14.46
N GLY A 11 -48.29 16.73 13.25
CA GLY A 11 -47.93 15.55 12.48
C GLY A 11 -46.48 15.61 12.03
N ILE A 12 -45.60 14.97 12.80
CA ILE A 12 -44.50 14.07 12.40
C ILE A 12 -44.14 14.13 10.90
N ASN A 13 -43.66 15.29 10.43
CA ASN A 13 -43.00 15.42 9.14
C ASN A 13 -41.49 15.15 9.28
N THR A 14 -41.13 14.18 10.12
CA THR A 14 -39.81 13.53 10.03
C THR A 14 -39.87 12.50 8.91
N THR A 15 -40.02 12.97 7.68
CA THR A 15 -39.86 12.18 6.47
C THR A 15 -38.50 11.47 6.52
N ARG A 16 -38.38 10.21 6.04
CA ARG A 16 -37.09 9.47 5.92
C ARG A 16 -35.96 10.36 5.39
N ARG A 17 -36.26 11.28 4.46
CA ARG A 17 -35.33 12.28 3.92
C ARG A 17 -34.72 13.21 4.98
N GLY A 18 -35.46 13.59 6.02
CA GLY A 18 -34.98 14.45 7.10
C GLY A 18 -33.96 13.74 7.99
N ILE A 19 -34.16 12.45 8.29
CA ILE A 19 -33.23 11.64 9.07
C ILE A 19 -31.92 11.44 8.30
N VAL A 20 -32.02 11.06 7.01
CA VAL A 20 -30.86 10.87 6.14
C VAL A 20 -30.04 12.17 6.00
N LYS A 21 -30.70 13.33 5.87
CA LYS A 21 -30.03 14.63 5.85
C LYS A 21 -29.30 14.95 7.17
N LYS A 22 -29.86 14.55 8.32
CA LYS A 22 -29.21 14.73 9.63
C LYS A 22 -27.92 13.90 9.71
N VAL A 23 -27.95 12.65 9.24
CA VAL A 23 -26.78 11.76 9.23
C VAL A 23 -25.73 12.23 8.20
N LEU A 24 -26.15 12.57 6.98
CA LEU A 24 -25.24 13.03 5.91
C LEU A 24 -24.48 14.32 6.26
N LYS A 25 -24.96 15.11 7.22
CA LYS A 25 -24.26 16.32 7.69
C LYS A 25 -22.92 16.00 8.38
N TYR A 26 -22.74 14.77 8.84
CA TYR A 26 -21.52 14.29 9.47
C TYR A 26 -20.55 13.62 8.49
N ILE A 27 -21.01 13.32 7.26
CA ILE A 27 -20.20 12.70 6.23
C ILE A 27 -19.51 13.81 5.41
N PRO A 28 -18.17 13.82 5.33
CA PRO A 28 -17.43 14.75 4.49
C PRO A 28 -17.88 14.68 3.02
N GLY A 29 -17.84 15.83 2.33
CA GLY A 29 -18.41 16.00 0.99
C GLY A 29 -19.92 16.24 0.96
N PHE A 30 -20.70 15.58 1.81
CA PHE A 30 -22.16 15.76 1.89
C PHE A 30 -22.60 16.91 2.81
N ARG A 31 -21.72 17.37 3.71
CA ARG A 31 -21.94 18.48 4.65
C ARG A 31 -22.25 19.83 3.99
N SER A 32 -21.63 20.12 2.86
CA SER A 32 -21.64 21.46 2.26
C SER A 32 -22.92 21.83 1.52
N GLY A 33 -23.81 20.86 1.28
CA GLY A 33 -25.01 21.06 0.47
C GLY A 33 -24.75 21.18 -1.05
N VAL A 34 -23.52 21.51 -1.46
CA VAL A 34 -23.08 21.70 -2.85
C VAL A 34 -23.17 20.39 -3.63
N THR A 35 -23.80 20.43 -4.81
CA THR A 35 -24.08 19.25 -5.64
C THR A 35 -22.82 18.56 -6.16
N TRP A 36 -21.84 19.31 -6.68
CA TRP A 36 -20.61 18.72 -7.23
C TRP A 36 -19.76 18.00 -6.17
N LYS A 37 -19.69 18.52 -4.95
CA LYS A 37 -19.01 17.87 -3.82
C LYS A 37 -19.65 16.53 -3.43
N LYS A 38 -20.97 16.41 -3.57
CA LYS A 38 -21.70 15.14 -3.35
C LYS A 38 -21.42 14.12 -4.43
N VAL A 39 -21.28 14.55 -5.68
CA VAL A 39 -20.93 13.68 -6.81
C VAL A 39 -19.53 13.10 -6.60
N ILE A 40 -18.54 13.94 -6.28
CA ILE A 40 -17.16 13.51 -6.00
C ILE A 40 -17.13 12.52 -4.83
N ALA A 41 -17.78 12.86 -3.71
CA ALA A 41 -17.84 11.98 -2.55
C ALA A 41 -18.53 10.65 -2.87
N SER A 42 -19.63 10.67 -3.63
CA SER A 42 -20.32 9.45 -4.04
C SER A 42 -19.43 8.55 -4.90
N ILE A 43 -18.69 9.10 -5.85
CA ILE A 43 -17.75 8.34 -6.69
C ILE A 43 -16.67 7.71 -5.81
N TYR A 44 -16.09 8.48 -4.89
CA TYR A 44 -15.07 7.98 -3.97
C TYR A 44 -15.57 6.82 -3.11
N TYR A 45 -16.76 6.94 -2.51
CA TYR A 45 -17.31 5.87 -1.68
C TYR A 45 -17.64 4.60 -2.49
N ILE A 46 -18.10 4.75 -3.74
CA ILE A 46 -18.31 3.61 -4.64
C ILE A 46 -16.98 2.92 -4.94
N LEU A 47 -15.92 3.68 -5.26
CA LEU A 47 -14.58 3.13 -5.49
C LEU A 47 -14.01 2.46 -4.24
N ALA A 48 -14.22 3.05 -3.06
CA ALA A 48 -13.80 2.45 -1.79
C ALA A 48 -14.49 1.10 -1.56
N VAL A 49 -15.80 0.98 -1.83
CA VAL A 49 -16.53 -0.30 -1.73
C VAL A 49 -15.96 -1.33 -2.71
N ILE A 50 -15.72 -0.95 -3.97
CA ILE A 50 -15.14 -1.85 -4.98
C ILE A 50 -13.74 -2.32 -4.54
N PHE A 51 -12.91 -1.40 -4.05
CA PHE A 51 -11.58 -1.72 -3.54
C PHE A 51 -11.63 -2.65 -2.32
N GLY A 52 -12.59 -2.41 -1.43
CA GLY A 52 -12.90 -3.26 -0.28
C GLY A 52 -13.34 -4.68 -0.65
N LEU A 53 -14.16 -4.82 -1.70
CA LEU A 53 -14.57 -6.14 -2.21
C LEU A 53 -13.41 -6.91 -2.85
N MET A 54 -12.41 -6.21 -3.36
CA MET A 54 -11.27 -6.81 -4.07
C MET A 54 -10.10 -7.17 -3.15
N MET A 55 -9.77 -6.33 -2.16
CA MET A 55 -8.64 -6.54 -1.25
C MET A 55 -9.04 -6.95 0.17
N GLY A 56 -10.33 -6.88 0.51
CA GLY A 56 -10.87 -7.26 1.82
C GLY A 56 -11.41 -6.09 2.63
N PHE A 57 -12.26 -6.42 3.61
CA PHE A 57 -13.00 -5.46 4.41
C PHE A 57 -12.10 -4.53 5.26
N GLY A 58 -10.89 -4.96 5.65
CA GLY A 58 -9.92 -4.10 6.35
C GLY A 58 -9.49 -2.89 5.49
N TYR A 59 -9.17 -3.13 4.22
CA TYR A 59 -8.78 -2.08 3.27
C TYR A 59 -9.91 -1.12 2.94
N PHE A 60 -11.16 -1.60 2.96
CA PHE A 60 -12.35 -0.74 2.87
C PHE A 60 -12.39 0.31 3.99
N LEU A 61 -12.15 -0.12 5.24
CA LEU A 61 -12.15 0.78 6.39
C LEU A 61 -10.97 1.75 6.36
N LEU A 62 -9.79 1.29 5.94
CA LEU A 62 -8.62 2.14 5.74
C LEU A 62 -8.86 3.23 4.68
N ALA A 63 -9.44 2.87 3.53
CA ALA A 63 -9.75 3.81 2.46
C ALA A 63 -10.76 4.87 2.92
N ILE A 64 -11.85 4.45 3.59
CA ILE A 64 -12.81 5.39 4.18
C ILE A 64 -12.13 6.28 5.21
N GLY A 65 -11.33 5.71 6.12
CA GLY A 65 -10.60 6.46 7.14
C GLY A 65 -9.70 7.54 6.55
N TYR A 66 -8.90 7.19 5.54
CA TYR A 66 -7.99 8.14 4.87
C TYR A 66 -8.75 9.31 4.24
N PHE A 67 -9.86 9.03 3.55
CA PHE A 67 -10.68 10.06 2.94
C PHE A 67 -11.34 10.98 3.97
N LEU A 68 -11.83 10.42 5.07
CA LEU A 68 -12.41 11.20 6.17
C LEU A 68 -11.35 12.11 6.78
N LEU A 69 -10.12 11.63 6.97
CA LEU A 69 -8.98 12.39 7.48
C LEU A 69 -8.65 13.55 6.54
N VAL A 70 -8.40 13.28 5.25
CA VAL A 70 -8.04 14.32 4.26
C VAL A 70 -9.14 15.37 4.13
N CYS A 71 -10.40 14.95 3.98
CA CYS A 71 -11.51 15.90 3.87
C CYS A 71 -11.67 16.73 5.15
N SER A 72 -11.44 16.14 6.32
CA SER A 72 -11.58 16.86 7.58
C SER A 72 -10.46 17.88 7.79
N ILE A 73 -9.23 17.58 7.37
CA ILE A 73 -8.12 18.55 7.36
C ILE A 73 -8.45 19.72 6.44
N VAL A 74 -8.93 19.46 5.22
CA VAL A 74 -9.36 20.51 4.29
C VAL A 74 -10.48 21.34 4.90
N ASP A 75 -11.46 20.71 5.54
CA ASP A 75 -12.56 21.40 6.24
C ASP A 75 -12.05 22.23 7.43
N LEU A 76 -11.02 21.79 8.16
CA LEU A 76 -10.39 22.53 9.26
C LEU A 76 -9.64 23.78 8.76
N ILE A 77 -8.94 23.65 7.62
CA ILE A 77 -8.27 24.77 6.95
C ILE A 77 -9.30 25.80 6.45
N LEU A 78 -10.38 25.32 5.81
CA LEU A 78 -11.46 26.18 5.29
C LEU A 78 -12.35 26.75 6.40
N HIS A 79 -12.43 26.11 7.56
CA HIS A 79 -13.19 26.60 8.73
C HIS A 79 -12.66 27.96 9.17
N LYS A 80 -11.34 28.16 9.22
CA LYS A 80 -10.70 29.44 9.57
C LYS A 80 -11.17 30.59 8.66
N LYS A 81 -11.63 30.28 7.44
CA LYS A 81 -12.10 31.24 6.45
C LYS A 81 -13.63 31.45 6.45
N LYS A 82 -14.43 30.48 6.91
CA LYS A 82 -15.90 30.46 6.69
C LYS A 82 -16.77 30.26 7.94
N ASN A 83 -16.18 30.27 9.14
CA ASN A 83 -16.89 30.24 10.43
C ASN A 83 -17.96 29.12 10.56
N MET A 84 -17.64 27.91 10.08
CA MET A 84 -18.49 26.73 10.23
C MET A 84 -18.46 26.21 11.68
N PRO A 85 -19.31 25.27 12.14
CA PRO A 85 -19.15 24.71 13.48
C PRO A 85 -17.94 23.76 13.55
N ILE A 86 -16.95 24.10 14.40
CA ILE A 86 -15.68 23.37 14.58
C ILE A 86 -15.85 21.92 15.06
N LYS A 87 -17.00 21.61 15.67
CA LYS A 87 -17.28 20.28 16.23
C LYS A 87 -17.35 19.19 15.16
N GLN A 88 -17.82 19.50 13.94
CA GLN A 88 -18.01 18.49 12.90
C GLN A 88 -16.72 17.94 12.28
N PRO A 89 -15.69 18.75 11.92
CA PRO A 89 -14.42 18.20 11.44
C PRO A 89 -13.69 17.40 12.53
N ILE A 90 -13.75 17.84 13.79
CA ILE A 90 -13.13 17.10 14.91
C ILE A 90 -13.76 15.71 15.06
N ILE A 91 -15.10 15.61 15.04
CA ILE A 91 -15.80 14.31 15.10
C ILE A 91 -15.39 13.42 13.91
N ALA A 92 -15.29 13.98 12.70
CA ALA A 92 -14.86 13.22 11.52
C ALA A 92 -13.43 12.69 11.63
N ILE A 93 -12.51 13.46 12.25
CA ILE A 93 -11.12 13.02 12.49
C ILE A 93 -11.09 11.87 13.47
N VAL A 94 -11.83 11.95 14.58
CA VAL A 94 -11.88 10.87 15.57
C VAL A 94 -12.43 9.57 14.95
N ILE A 95 -13.49 9.68 14.15
CA ILE A 95 -14.05 8.54 13.41
C ILE A 95 -13.03 7.99 12.40
N ALA A 96 -12.31 8.86 11.69
CA ALA A 96 -11.28 8.45 10.73
C ALA A 96 -10.18 7.63 11.40
N PHE A 97 -9.63 8.10 12.53
CA PHE A 97 -8.62 7.37 13.29
C PHE A 97 -9.16 6.04 13.82
N ALA A 98 -10.40 6.01 14.33
CA ALA A 98 -11.02 4.77 14.79
C ALA A 98 -11.18 3.74 13.64
N LEU A 99 -11.53 4.19 12.43
CA LEU A 99 -11.62 3.33 11.25
C LEU A 99 -10.26 2.86 10.73
N MET A 100 -9.23 3.71 10.85
CA MET A 100 -7.87 3.34 10.45
C MET A 100 -7.25 2.32 11.39
N VAL A 101 -7.38 2.52 12.70
CA VAL A 101 -6.89 1.57 13.72
C VAL A 101 -7.61 0.24 13.58
N THR A 102 -8.94 0.24 13.40
CA THR A 102 -9.69 -1.00 13.22
C THR A 102 -9.38 -1.68 11.89
N GLY A 103 -9.25 -0.93 10.79
CA GLY A 103 -8.88 -1.47 9.49
C GLY A 103 -7.49 -2.11 9.45
N SER A 104 -6.54 -1.60 10.23
CA SER A 104 -5.18 -2.14 10.35
C SER A 104 -5.11 -3.46 11.12
N SER A 105 -6.04 -3.69 12.04
CA SER A 105 -6.04 -4.83 12.96
C SER A 105 -6.90 -6.00 12.50
N LEU A 106 -7.67 -5.84 11.41
CA LEU A 106 -8.48 -6.92 10.88
C LEU A 106 -7.58 -7.88 10.10
N PRO A 107 -7.58 -9.19 10.45
CA PRO A 107 -6.89 -10.18 9.65
C PRO A 107 -7.50 -10.18 8.25
N VAL A 108 -6.64 -10.15 7.23
CA VAL A 108 -7.07 -10.27 5.84
C VAL A 108 -7.52 -11.72 5.62
N GLU A 109 -8.83 -11.96 5.71
CA GLU A 109 -9.42 -13.26 5.32
C GLU A 109 -9.16 -13.47 3.82
N GLY A 110 -8.21 -14.34 3.48
CA GLY A 110 -7.86 -14.64 2.09
C GLY A 110 -6.43 -15.14 1.82
N LEU A 111 -5.53 -15.17 2.81
CA LEU A 111 -4.32 -15.99 2.75
C LEU A 111 -4.30 -16.92 3.96
N ASP A 112 -4.14 -18.21 3.70
CA ASP A 112 -3.76 -19.22 4.70
C ASP A 112 -2.39 -18.86 5.28
N THR A 113 -2.36 -17.94 6.24
CA THR A 113 -1.26 -17.84 7.19
C THR A 113 -1.64 -18.65 8.40
N GLN A 114 -0.90 -19.75 8.56
CA GLN A 114 -0.89 -20.65 9.70
C GLN A 114 -1.23 -19.95 11.02
N THR A 115 -2.14 -20.59 11.74
CA THR A 115 -2.21 -20.65 13.20
C THR A 115 -0.99 -20.08 13.90
N THR A 116 -1.13 -18.91 14.51
CA THR A 116 -0.44 -18.58 15.75
C THR A 116 -1.27 -17.51 16.48
N LYS A 117 -2.00 -17.93 17.51
CA LYS A 117 -2.22 -17.15 18.73
C LYS A 117 -2.25 -18.12 19.93
N GLU A 118 -1.18 -18.03 20.71
CA GLU A 118 -1.03 -18.14 22.18
C GLU A 118 -2.26 -17.68 23.00
N PRO A 119 -2.28 -17.80 24.36
CA PRO A 119 -1.35 -18.47 25.31
C PRO A 119 -2.04 -19.25 26.47
N GLU A 120 -1.36 -20.21 27.12
CA GLU A 120 -1.62 -20.57 28.54
C GLU A 120 -0.30 -20.87 29.27
N GLU A 121 0.23 -19.81 29.88
CA GLU A 121 0.58 -19.67 31.31
C GLU A 121 1.24 -20.84 32.09
N GLN A 122 2.52 -20.60 32.44
CA GLN A 122 3.26 -20.94 33.67
C GLN A 122 3.67 -22.40 33.95
N VAL A 123 4.98 -22.66 34.04
CA VAL A 123 5.72 -22.66 35.33
C VAL A 123 7.20 -22.29 35.09
N ALA A 124 7.65 -21.36 35.94
CA ALA A 124 9.00 -20.84 36.21
C ALA A 124 10.16 -21.84 36.07
N THR A 125 11.38 -21.39 35.76
CA THR A 125 12.30 -20.84 36.78
C THR A 125 13.59 -20.29 36.14
N THR A 126 13.84 -18.99 36.41
CA THR A 126 15.11 -18.21 36.55
C THR A 126 16.27 -18.46 35.56
N VAL A 127 16.97 -17.43 35.08
CA VAL A 127 17.69 -16.39 35.85
C VAL A 127 17.75 -15.07 35.04
N GLU A 128 17.49 -13.98 35.76
CA GLU A 128 17.69 -12.57 35.44
C GLU A 128 19.17 -12.28 35.12
N ASP A 129 19.48 -11.48 34.10
CA ASP A 129 19.86 -10.07 34.32
C ASP A 129 20.23 -9.39 32.99
N GLU A 130 19.65 -8.20 32.82
CA GLU A 130 20.10 -7.06 31.99
C GLU A 130 21.45 -6.52 32.50
N PRO A 131 22.08 -5.46 31.94
CA PRO A 131 21.72 -4.67 30.76
C PRO A 131 22.91 -4.34 29.82
N GLU A 132 22.60 -3.56 28.77
CA GLU A 132 23.36 -2.44 28.15
C GLU A 132 24.91 -2.51 28.17
N ASP A 133 25.64 -2.19 27.11
CA ASP A 133 25.65 -0.86 26.48
C ASP A 133 26.58 -0.86 25.24
N ILE A 134 26.45 0.20 24.45
CA ILE A 134 27.21 0.64 23.29
C ILE A 134 28.68 0.95 23.65
N GLU A 135 29.66 0.65 22.79
CA GLU A 135 30.81 1.56 22.58
C GLU A 135 31.35 1.50 21.13
N GLU A 136 31.42 2.67 20.53
CA GLU A 136 32.33 3.04 19.43
C GLU A 136 33.79 2.97 19.91
N GLY A 137 34.71 2.61 19.02
CA GLY A 137 36.14 2.65 19.30
C GLY A 137 37.01 2.45 18.06
N GLU A 138 37.32 3.56 17.40
CA GLU A 138 38.49 3.86 16.55
C GLU A 138 39.79 3.33 17.23
N ILE A 139 40.86 2.87 16.58
CA ILE A 139 41.83 3.62 15.76
C ILE A 139 42.73 2.62 15.01
N ASP A 140 43.15 3.07 13.83
CA ASP A 140 44.19 2.63 12.90
C ASP A 140 45.50 2.12 13.50
N GLU A 141 46.18 1.20 12.80
CA GLU A 141 47.61 1.37 12.50
C GLU A 141 48.05 0.54 11.28
N ILE A 142 48.77 1.21 10.39
CA ILE A 142 49.31 0.74 9.12
C ILE A 142 50.69 0.13 9.43
N GLU A 143 50.96 -1.09 8.97
CA GLU A 143 52.35 -1.54 8.78
C GLU A 143 52.57 -1.99 7.33
N GLU A 144 53.32 -1.12 6.67
CA GLU A 144 53.89 -1.15 5.35
C GLU A 144 54.88 -2.31 5.20
N LEU A 145 54.61 -3.24 4.28
CA LEU A 145 55.64 -4.08 3.69
C LEU A 145 55.51 -4.02 2.17
N GLU A 146 56.28 -3.07 1.64
CA GLU A 146 56.64 -2.88 0.25
C GLU A 146 57.40 -4.11 -0.29
N VAL A 147 56.83 -4.81 -1.26
CA VAL A 147 57.60 -5.62 -2.21
C VAL A 147 57.17 -5.20 -3.60
N ALA A 148 58.05 -4.43 -4.24
CA ALA A 148 57.97 -4.09 -5.64
C ALA A 148 58.35 -5.30 -6.51
N GLU A 149 57.41 -5.78 -7.32
CA GLU A 149 57.70 -6.44 -8.60
C GLU A 149 56.75 -5.88 -9.67
N GLU A 150 57.35 -5.38 -10.75
CA GLU A 150 56.72 -4.80 -11.96
C GLU A 150 56.09 -5.90 -12.85
N PRO A 151 55.24 -5.55 -13.83
CA PRO A 151 53.86 -5.99 -13.92
C PRO A 151 53.69 -7.26 -14.79
N GLU A 152 53.09 -8.31 -14.24
CA GLU A 152 52.40 -9.31 -15.06
C GLU A 152 50.97 -8.83 -15.32
N GLU A 153 50.69 -8.54 -16.58
CA GLU A 153 49.39 -8.17 -17.13
C GLU A 153 48.44 -9.38 -17.03
N ILE A 154 47.89 -9.62 -15.84
CA ILE A 154 46.82 -10.59 -15.62
C ILE A 154 45.52 -9.88 -16.00
N VAL A 155 44.97 -10.26 -17.16
CA VAL A 155 43.58 -9.96 -17.52
C VAL A 155 42.68 -10.72 -16.55
N GLU A 156 42.51 -10.21 -15.33
CA GLU A 156 41.48 -10.70 -14.43
C GLU A 156 40.12 -10.29 -15.01
N GLU A 157 39.27 -11.28 -15.29
CA GLU A 157 37.87 -11.04 -15.56
C GLU A 157 37.30 -10.11 -14.47
N PRO A 158 36.48 -9.10 -14.83
CA PRO A 158 36.00 -8.15 -13.84
C PRO A 158 35.22 -8.91 -12.78
N LYS A 159 35.80 -8.99 -11.58
CA LYS A 159 35.19 -9.61 -10.42
C LYS A 159 33.84 -8.94 -10.17
N GLU A 160 32.77 -9.71 -10.30
CA GLU A 160 31.40 -9.23 -10.20
C GLU A 160 31.22 -8.34 -8.96
N THR A 161 30.65 -7.16 -9.14
CA THR A 161 30.46 -6.21 -8.04
C THR A 161 29.37 -6.71 -7.09
N LEU A 162 29.39 -6.28 -5.83
CA LEU A 162 28.31 -6.60 -4.89
C LEU A 162 26.93 -6.13 -5.40
N SER A 163 26.89 -4.99 -6.10
CA SER A 163 25.67 -4.47 -6.74
C SER A 163 25.12 -5.44 -7.78
N GLN A 164 26.00 -5.97 -8.64
CA GLN A 164 25.65 -6.97 -9.66
C GLN A 164 25.13 -8.27 -9.04
N GLN A 165 25.79 -8.77 -8.01
CA GLN A 165 25.34 -9.98 -7.29
C GLN A 165 23.94 -9.79 -6.69
N ASN A 166 23.70 -8.64 -6.07
CA ASN A 166 22.39 -8.29 -5.51
C ASN A 166 21.32 -8.16 -6.60
N ALA A 167 21.64 -7.53 -7.73
CA ALA A 167 20.74 -7.40 -8.87
C ALA A 167 20.38 -8.78 -9.46
N VAL A 168 21.36 -9.70 -9.57
CA VAL A 168 21.12 -11.10 -10.02
C VAL A 168 20.18 -11.82 -9.08
N GLY A 169 20.42 -11.74 -7.77
CA GLY A 169 19.57 -12.36 -6.75
C GLY A 169 18.13 -11.85 -6.84
N LYS A 170 17.98 -10.54 -7.01
CA LYS A 170 16.68 -9.88 -7.09
C LYS A 170 15.94 -10.20 -8.39
N ALA A 171 16.64 -10.20 -9.52
CA ALA A 171 16.11 -10.61 -10.82
C ALA A 171 15.55 -12.03 -10.77
N LYS A 172 16.25 -12.95 -10.10
CA LYS A 172 15.78 -14.32 -9.89
C LYS A 172 14.51 -14.36 -9.04
N SER A 173 14.47 -13.65 -7.91
CA SER A 173 13.27 -13.58 -7.06
C SER A 173 12.04 -13.05 -7.82
N TYR A 174 12.23 -12.08 -8.73
CA TYR A 174 11.15 -11.59 -9.56
C TYR A 174 10.61 -12.64 -10.52
N LEU A 175 11.50 -13.35 -11.22
CA LEU A 175 11.12 -14.40 -12.16
C LEU A 175 10.47 -15.61 -11.47
N ASP A 176 10.77 -15.85 -10.19
CA ASP A 176 10.12 -16.88 -9.38
C ASP A 176 8.68 -16.47 -8.98
N TYR A 177 8.43 -15.17 -8.78
CA TYR A 177 7.11 -14.66 -8.37
C TYR A 177 6.19 -14.34 -9.54
N THR A 178 6.71 -13.78 -10.63
CA THR A 178 5.90 -13.37 -11.79
C THR A 178 6.70 -13.34 -13.09
N SER A 179 6.00 -13.44 -14.22
CA SER A 179 6.63 -13.39 -15.54
C SER A 179 6.91 -11.96 -15.98
N PHE A 180 8.15 -11.75 -16.43
CA PHE A 180 8.64 -10.50 -16.99
C PHE A 180 9.15 -10.67 -18.42
N SER A 181 9.05 -9.60 -19.20
CA SER A 181 9.86 -9.44 -20.41
C SER A 181 11.30 -9.10 -20.02
N LYS A 182 12.26 -9.37 -20.90
CA LYS A 182 13.68 -9.06 -20.64
C LYS A 182 13.89 -7.58 -20.31
N SER A 183 13.31 -6.69 -21.12
CA SER A 183 13.37 -5.24 -20.91
C SER A 183 12.61 -4.82 -19.65
N GLY A 184 11.41 -5.37 -19.41
CA GLY A 184 10.62 -5.03 -18.23
C GLY A 184 11.29 -5.44 -16.93
N LEU A 185 12.08 -6.53 -16.92
CA LEU A 185 12.86 -6.91 -15.74
C LEU A 185 14.03 -5.95 -15.49
N VAL A 186 14.68 -5.44 -16.55
CA VAL A 186 15.71 -4.40 -16.41
C VAL A 186 15.11 -3.13 -15.82
N GLU A 187 13.99 -2.65 -16.38
CA GLU A 187 13.27 -1.47 -15.87
C GLU A 187 12.82 -1.65 -14.40
N GLN A 188 12.39 -2.85 -14.02
CA GLN A 188 12.00 -3.15 -12.65
C GLN A 188 13.18 -3.04 -11.68
N LEU A 189 14.37 -3.52 -12.06
CA LEU A 189 15.58 -3.41 -11.24
C LEU A 189 16.07 -1.96 -11.15
N GLU A 190 15.98 -1.19 -12.23
CA GLU A 190 16.28 0.25 -12.19
C GLU A 190 15.35 1.01 -11.24
N TYR A 191 14.06 0.68 -11.25
CA TYR A 191 13.09 1.25 -10.33
C TYR A 191 13.42 0.94 -8.86
N GLU A 192 14.06 -0.20 -8.60
CA GLU A 192 14.56 -0.57 -7.26
C GLU A 192 15.89 0.09 -6.88
N GLY A 193 16.49 0.86 -7.79
CA GLY A 193 17.69 1.65 -7.52
C GLY A 193 18.99 1.01 -8.00
N PHE A 194 18.94 -0.10 -8.75
CA PHE A 194 20.12 -0.61 -9.45
C PHE A 194 20.48 0.30 -10.63
N SER A 195 21.78 0.39 -10.94
CA SER A 195 22.22 1.06 -12.16
C SER A 195 21.72 0.30 -13.40
N ASN A 196 21.53 0.99 -14.53
CA ASN A 196 21.18 0.34 -15.80
C ASN A 196 22.19 -0.77 -16.16
N GLU A 197 23.46 -0.54 -15.87
CA GLU A 197 24.57 -1.46 -16.13
C GLU A 197 24.42 -2.74 -15.29
N ASP A 198 24.18 -2.61 -13.98
CA ASP A 198 24.01 -3.75 -13.08
C ASP A 198 22.71 -4.51 -13.35
N ALA A 199 21.62 -3.80 -13.63
CA ALA A 199 20.33 -4.38 -14.01
C ALA A 199 20.44 -5.18 -15.31
N THR A 200 21.10 -4.61 -16.32
CA THR A 200 21.34 -5.26 -17.61
C THR A 200 22.28 -6.46 -17.44
N TYR A 201 23.33 -6.32 -16.63
CA TYR A 201 24.22 -7.43 -16.29
C TYR A 201 23.45 -8.57 -15.65
N ALA A 202 22.63 -8.29 -14.62
CA ALA A 202 21.87 -9.30 -13.90
C ALA A 202 20.93 -10.09 -14.82
N VAL A 203 20.16 -9.40 -15.66
CA VAL A 203 19.22 -10.02 -16.60
C VAL A 203 19.95 -10.85 -17.67
N ASN A 204 21.14 -10.44 -18.10
CA ASN A 204 21.94 -11.18 -19.07
C ASN A 204 22.69 -12.38 -18.46
N LYS A 205 23.01 -12.31 -17.17
CA LYS A 205 23.71 -13.38 -16.44
C LYS A 205 22.81 -14.59 -16.20
N LEU A 206 21.49 -14.37 -16.05
CA LEU A 206 20.54 -15.43 -15.80
C LEU A 206 20.26 -16.27 -17.06
N ASP A 207 20.32 -17.60 -16.92
CA ASP A 207 19.92 -18.54 -17.97
C ASP A 207 18.39 -18.69 -17.99
N VAL A 208 17.72 -17.73 -18.63
CA VAL A 208 16.26 -17.64 -18.69
C VAL A 208 15.76 -17.80 -20.11
N ASN A 209 14.83 -18.71 -20.31
CA ASN A 209 14.12 -18.83 -21.59
C ASN A 209 13.08 -17.70 -21.73
N TRP A 210 13.51 -16.57 -22.31
CA TRP A 210 12.65 -15.40 -22.51
C TRP A 210 11.42 -15.68 -23.37
N LYS A 211 11.50 -16.65 -24.30
CA LYS A 211 10.33 -17.07 -25.09
C LYS A 211 9.30 -17.77 -24.21
N GLU A 212 9.75 -18.61 -23.28
CA GLU A 212 8.86 -19.25 -22.31
C GLU A 212 8.25 -18.22 -21.35
N GLN A 213 9.02 -17.24 -20.88
CA GLN A 213 8.51 -16.14 -20.05
C GLN A 213 7.43 -15.33 -20.77
N ALA A 214 7.62 -15.03 -22.06
CA ALA A 214 6.61 -14.36 -22.88
C ALA A 214 5.32 -15.19 -23.02
N VAL A 215 5.43 -16.52 -23.17
CA VAL A 215 4.27 -17.42 -23.21
C VAL A 215 3.55 -17.44 -21.86
N LYS A 216 4.27 -17.50 -20.74
CA LYS A 216 3.66 -17.43 -19.40
C LYS A 216 2.90 -16.11 -19.20
N LYS A 217 3.50 -14.98 -19.59
CA LYS A 217 2.85 -13.66 -19.52
C LYS A 217 1.62 -13.58 -20.41
N THR A 218 1.72 -14.14 -21.62
CA THR A 218 0.61 -14.23 -22.57
C THR A 218 -0.57 -14.99 -21.98
N ASN A 219 -0.33 -16.19 -21.44
CA ASN A 219 -1.36 -17.01 -20.84
C ASN A 219 -2.01 -16.30 -19.66
N SER A 220 -1.20 -15.66 -18.80
CA SER A 220 -1.72 -14.84 -17.71
C SER A 220 -2.66 -13.74 -18.20
N TYR A 221 -2.32 -12.99 -19.25
CA TYR A 221 -3.24 -12.00 -19.81
C TYR A 221 -4.53 -12.61 -20.38
N LEU A 222 -4.42 -13.74 -21.08
CA LEU A 222 -5.56 -14.44 -21.66
C LEU A 222 -6.49 -15.04 -20.60
N ASP A 223 -5.96 -15.43 -19.44
CA ASP A 223 -6.76 -15.94 -18.31
C ASP A 223 -7.66 -14.85 -17.72
N TYR A 224 -7.21 -13.59 -17.72
CA TYR A 224 -7.98 -12.46 -17.20
C TYR A 224 -8.89 -11.82 -18.25
N THR A 225 -8.52 -11.79 -19.53
CA THR A 225 -9.28 -11.10 -20.58
C THR A 225 -9.01 -11.69 -21.96
N SER A 226 -10.05 -11.82 -22.79
CA SER A 226 -9.90 -12.23 -24.19
C SER A 226 -9.27 -11.13 -25.04
N PHE A 227 -8.12 -11.40 -25.66
CA PHE A 227 -7.47 -10.51 -26.62
C PHE A 227 -7.54 -11.08 -28.05
N SER A 228 -7.57 -10.20 -29.06
CA SER A 228 -7.17 -10.61 -30.41
C SER A 228 -5.66 -10.85 -30.44
N ARG A 229 -5.17 -11.67 -31.38
CA ARG A 229 -3.72 -11.91 -31.55
C ARG A 229 -2.95 -10.60 -31.69
N ASP A 230 -3.44 -9.68 -32.51
CA ASP A 230 -2.79 -8.38 -32.72
C ASP A 230 -2.87 -7.46 -31.50
N GLY A 231 -3.96 -7.54 -30.73
CA GLY A 231 -4.10 -6.80 -29.47
C GLY A 231 -3.12 -7.28 -28.40
N LEU A 232 -2.95 -8.60 -28.30
CA LEU A 232 -2.02 -9.23 -27.37
C LEU A 232 -0.56 -8.89 -27.71
N ILE A 233 -0.19 -8.90 -28.99
CA ILE A 233 1.17 -8.51 -29.44
C ILE A 233 1.49 -7.05 -29.07
N LYS A 234 0.50 -6.16 -29.07
CA LYS A 234 0.70 -4.75 -28.69
C LYS A 234 0.85 -4.53 -27.19
N GLN A 235 0.41 -5.48 -26.37
CA GLN A 235 0.37 -5.37 -24.91
C GLN A 235 1.63 -5.93 -24.23
N LEU A 236 2.33 -6.85 -24.91
CA LEU A 236 3.55 -7.52 -24.44
C LEU A 236 4.81 -6.73 -24.84
#